data_AF-A0A2V8EY48-F1
#
_entry.id   AF-A0A2V8EY48-F1
#
_cell.length_a   1.000
_cell.length_b   1.000
_cell.length_c   1.000
_cell.angle_alpha   90.00
_cell.angle_beta   90.00
_cell.angle_gamma   90.00
#
_symmetry.space_group_name_H-M   'P 1'
#
loop_
_entity.id
_entity.type
_entity.pdbx_description
1 polymer ?
#
loop_
_entity_poly.entity_id
_entity_poly.type
_entity_poly.pdbx_seq_one_letter_code
_entity_poly.pdbx_strand_id
1 'polypeptide(L)'
;MPPEGGSAVRVTAGEASQGFESSDGQLLYFVRGMDVPGLWSVPAAGGTETFVVADVRQAFWGIADAGIYFIVSAPELSPGGPTIRFFAFSSKTVSTLATLSTEPSNLTPGFSVSRDGRTVLWTQAESLQDDLMLIDPWRP
;
A
#
# COMPACT_ATOMS: atom_id res chain seq x y z
N MET A 1 -14.39 19.81 -6.54
CA MET A 1 -15.53 18.91 -6.80
C MET A 1 -16.79 19.74 -6.79
N PRO A 2 -17.66 19.68 -7.82
CA PRO A 2 -18.98 20.29 -7.76
C PRO A 2 -19.79 19.68 -6.59
N PRO A 3 -20.66 20.45 -5.93
CA PRO A 3 -21.39 19.99 -4.74
C PRO A 3 -22.32 18.80 -4.98
N GLU A 4 -22.71 18.55 -6.24
CA GLU A 4 -23.60 17.44 -6.60
C GLU A 4 -22.85 16.12 -6.89
N GLY A 5 -21.52 16.17 -7.05
CA GLY A 5 -20.74 15.03 -7.55
C GLY A 5 -21.08 14.69 -9.00
N GLY A 6 -20.23 13.88 -9.63
CA GLY A 6 -20.52 13.30 -10.95
C GLY A 6 -20.96 11.84 -10.83
N SER A 7 -21.43 11.26 -11.93
CA SER A 7 -21.64 9.81 -12.00
C SER A 7 -20.33 9.06 -11.76
N ALA A 8 -20.35 8.06 -10.86
CA ALA A 8 -19.20 7.20 -10.65
C ALA A 8 -18.89 6.40 -11.92
N VAL A 9 -17.62 6.38 -12.33
CA VAL A 9 -17.12 5.62 -13.49
C VAL A 9 -16.12 4.58 -13.02
N ARG A 10 -16.22 3.37 -13.56
CA ARG A 10 -15.23 2.32 -13.34
C ARG A 10 -13.98 2.60 -14.19
N VAL A 11 -12.83 2.71 -13.53
CA VAL A 11 -11.54 3.02 -14.19
C VAL A 11 -10.71 1.76 -14.45
N THR A 12 -10.66 0.82 -13.50
CA THR A 12 -9.90 -0.44 -13.64
C THR A 12 -10.76 -1.50 -14.33
N ALA A 13 -10.18 -2.21 -15.29
CA ALA A 13 -10.82 -3.34 -15.94
C ALA A 13 -10.81 -4.59 -15.04
N GLY A 14 -9.74 -4.76 -14.26
CA GLY A 14 -9.59 -5.82 -13.26
C GLY A 14 -10.08 -5.45 -11.87
N GLU A 15 -9.73 -6.32 -10.93
CA GLU A 15 -9.89 -6.08 -9.49
C GLU A 15 -8.90 -5.01 -9.02
N ALA A 16 -9.37 -4.14 -8.12
CA ALA A 16 -8.56 -3.17 -7.41
C ALA A 16 -9.14 -3.01 -6.00
N SER A 17 -8.31 -3.13 -4.98
CA SER A 17 -8.75 -3.08 -3.58
C SER A 17 -8.34 -1.78 -2.88
N GLN A 18 -7.33 -1.10 -3.40
CA GLN A 18 -6.87 0.20 -2.92
C GLN A 18 -6.16 0.93 -4.07
N GLY A 19 -6.37 2.24 -4.19
CA GLY A 19 -5.67 3.06 -5.17
C GLY A 19 -5.62 4.53 -4.80
N PHE A 20 -4.71 5.24 -5.45
CA PHE A 20 -4.50 6.67 -5.31
C PHE A 20 -4.26 7.29 -6.69
N GLU A 21 -4.86 8.45 -6.93
CA GLU A 21 -4.57 9.25 -8.12
C GLU A 21 -3.19 9.88 -8.00
N SER A 22 -2.51 10.02 -9.14
CA SER A 22 -1.33 10.86 -9.26
C SER A 22 -1.70 12.32 -8.99
N SER A 23 -0.73 13.10 -8.51
CA SER A 23 -0.94 14.51 -8.15
C SER A 23 -1.37 15.42 -9.32
N ASP A 24 -1.14 14.98 -10.56
CA ASP A 24 -1.59 15.63 -11.80
C ASP A 24 -2.93 15.09 -12.33
N GLY A 25 -3.53 14.11 -11.63
CA GLY A 25 -4.80 13.47 -11.96
C GLY A 25 -4.77 12.63 -13.24
N GLN A 26 -3.59 12.34 -13.81
CA GLN A 26 -3.49 11.62 -15.09
C GLN A 26 -3.55 10.10 -14.94
N LEU A 27 -3.07 9.58 -13.81
CA LEU A 27 -2.99 8.15 -13.54
C LEU A 27 -3.69 7.80 -12.23
N LEU A 28 -4.31 6.63 -12.20
CA LEU A 28 -4.67 5.92 -10.98
C LEU A 28 -3.62 4.84 -10.75
N TYR A 29 -2.95 4.86 -9.60
CA TYR A 29 -2.12 3.77 -9.12
C TYR A 29 -2.94 2.88 -8.18
N PHE A 30 -2.82 1.56 -8.29
CA PHE A 30 -3.62 0.65 -7.50
C PHE A 30 -2.94 -0.70 -7.26
N VAL A 31 -3.43 -1.40 -6.23
CA VAL A 31 -3.10 -2.80 -5.94
C VAL A 31 -4.36 -3.66 -6.12
N ARG A 32 -4.17 -4.95 -6.43
CA ARG A 32 -5.28 -5.85 -6.77
C ARG A 32 -5.94 -6.52 -5.55
N GLY A 33 -5.19 -6.76 -4.48
CA GLY A 33 -5.71 -7.39 -3.27
C GLY A 33 -4.61 -7.64 -2.23
N MET A 34 -5.01 -8.14 -1.05
CA MET A 34 -4.06 -8.44 0.03
C MET A 34 -3.09 -9.58 -0.33
N ASP A 35 -3.54 -10.57 -1.11
CA ASP A 35 -2.77 -11.76 -1.48
C ASP A 35 -2.08 -11.64 -2.86
N VAL A 36 -2.29 -10.52 -3.56
CA VAL A 36 -1.72 -10.27 -4.90
C VAL A 36 -0.81 -9.06 -4.82
N PRO A 37 0.46 -9.25 -4.40
CA PRO A 37 1.40 -8.14 -4.29
C PRO A 37 1.72 -7.55 -5.67
N GLY A 38 1.96 -6.25 -5.69
CA GLY A 38 2.35 -5.51 -6.88
C GLY A 38 1.45 -4.33 -7.15
N LEU A 39 2.09 -3.27 -7.62
CA LEU A 39 1.45 -2.03 -7.98
C LEU A 39 1.24 -1.95 -9.49
N TRP A 40 0.06 -1.47 -9.86
CA TRP A 40 -0.37 -1.21 -11.22
C TRP A 40 -0.72 0.26 -11.38
N SER A 41 -0.72 0.73 -12.62
CA SER A 41 -1.27 2.03 -12.99
C SER A 41 -2.22 1.92 -14.18
N VAL A 42 -3.16 2.85 -14.29
CA VAL A 42 -4.06 3.00 -15.42
C VAL A 42 -4.32 4.49 -15.64
N PRO A 43 -4.54 4.98 -16.88
CA PRO A 43 -5.01 6.35 -17.07
C PRO A 43 -6.29 6.60 -16.29
N ALA A 44 -6.43 7.78 -15.68
CA ALA A 44 -7.61 8.13 -14.89
C ALA A 44 -8.91 8.11 -15.73
N ALA A 45 -8.80 8.32 -17.05
CA ALA A 45 -9.89 8.18 -18.01
C ALA A 45 -10.22 6.70 -18.37
N GLY A 46 -9.53 5.73 -17.79
CA GLY A 46 -9.56 4.32 -18.17
C GLY A 46 -8.62 3.99 -19.32
N GLY A 47 -8.41 2.70 -19.56
CA GLY A 47 -7.54 2.20 -20.64
C GLY A 47 -6.69 1.01 -20.20
N THR A 48 -5.48 0.92 -20.75
CA THR A 48 -4.56 -0.19 -20.48
C THR A 48 -3.94 -0.09 -19.09
N GLU A 49 -4.17 -1.11 -18.27
CA GLU A 49 -3.47 -1.29 -16.99
C GLU A 49 -2.01 -1.71 -17.24
N THR A 50 -1.07 -1.08 -16.53
CA THR A 50 0.37 -1.31 -16.64
C THR A 50 0.95 -1.68 -15.29
N PHE A 51 1.77 -2.73 -15.25
CA PHE A 51 2.51 -3.09 -14.04
C PHE A 51 3.63 -2.08 -13.77
N VAL A 52 3.78 -1.66 -12.52
CA VAL A 52 4.71 -0.59 -12.11
C VAL A 52 5.87 -1.15 -11.28
N VAL A 53 5.55 -1.80 -10.18
CA VAL A 53 6.55 -2.31 -9.24
C VAL A 53 5.99 -3.53 -8.50
N ALA A 54 6.83 -4.53 -8.27
CA ALA A 54 6.46 -5.72 -7.51
C ALA A 54 6.27 -5.40 -6.02
N ASP A 55 5.66 -6.35 -5.30
CA ASP A 55 5.76 -6.44 -3.83
C ASP A 55 5.10 -5.32 -3.02
N VAL A 56 4.41 -4.39 -3.67
CA VAL A 56 3.57 -3.40 -3.00
C VAL A 56 2.30 -4.09 -2.50
N ARG A 57 2.08 -4.03 -1.19
CA ARG A 57 0.94 -4.65 -0.51
C ARG A 57 -0.08 -3.60 -0.11
N GLN A 58 -1.36 -3.99 -0.14
CA GLN A 58 -2.45 -3.16 0.35
C GLN A 58 -2.17 -2.65 1.76
N ALA A 59 -2.51 -1.38 2.01
CA ALA A 59 -2.34 -0.65 3.27
C ALA A 59 -0.89 -0.38 3.72
N PHE A 60 0.12 -0.77 2.94
CA PHE A 60 1.54 -0.54 3.23
C PHE A 60 2.25 0.36 2.20
N TRP A 61 1.51 1.26 1.58
CA TRP A 61 2.03 2.19 0.58
C TRP A 61 1.26 3.49 0.51
N GLY A 62 1.90 4.50 -0.06
CA GLY A 62 1.29 5.80 -0.31
C GLY A 62 2.02 6.55 -1.43
N ILE A 63 1.35 7.55 -1.98
CA ILE A 63 1.84 8.35 -3.09
C ILE A 63 2.25 9.75 -2.62
N ALA A 64 3.34 10.25 -3.18
CA ALA A 64 3.78 11.63 -3.09
C ALA A 64 4.00 12.20 -4.50
N ASP A 65 4.21 13.51 -4.62
CA ASP A 65 4.40 14.17 -5.92
C ASP A 65 5.57 13.56 -6.73
N ALA A 66 6.63 13.11 -6.05
CA ALA A 66 7.84 12.59 -6.69
C ALA A 66 7.82 11.07 -6.94
N GLY A 67 6.90 10.32 -6.34
CA GLY A 67 6.93 8.87 -6.40
C GLY A 67 6.10 8.17 -5.34
N ILE A 68 6.36 6.88 -5.18
CA ILE A 68 5.57 5.97 -4.34
C ILE A 68 6.45 5.40 -3.24
N TYR A 69 5.97 5.49 -2.01
CA TYR A 69 6.63 4.92 -0.84
C TYR A 69 5.88 3.67 -0.41
N PHE A 70 6.60 2.63 -0.04
CA PHE A 70 6.00 1.36 0.33
C PHE A 70 6.90 0.57 1.26
N ILE A 71 6.30 -0.31 2.07
CA ILE A 71 7.04 -1.25 2.93
C ILE A 71 7.17 -2.59 2.21
N VAL A 72 8.38 -3.16 2.26
CA VAL A 72 8.66 -4.53 1.82
C VAL A 72 9.10 -5.35 3.02
N SER A 73 8.36 -6.42 3.33
CA SER A 73 8.65 -7.34 4.43
C SER A 73 9.89 -8.20 4.19
N ALA A 74 10.47 -8.69 5.28
CA ALA A 74 11.52 -9.69 5.31
C ALA A 74 10.93 -11.12 5.39
N PRO A 75 11.75 -12.17 5.18
CA PRO A 75 13.14 -12.13 4.72
C PRO A 75 13.29 -12.17 3.20
N GLU A 76 12.27 -12.62 2.48
CA GLU A 76 12.39 -13.02 1.07
C GLU A 76 12.90 -11.90 0.17
N LEU A 77 12.34 -10.70 0.33
CA LEU A 77 12.66 -9.55 -0.51
C LEU A 77 13.55 -8.54 0.19
N SER A 78 13.67 -8.61 1.51
CA SER A 78 14.53 -7.75 2.33
C SER A 78 15.35 -8.58 3.34
N PRO A 79 16.43 -9.25 2.90
CA PRO A 79 17.29 -10.04 3.77
C PRO A 79 18.06 -9.10 4.70
N GLY A 80 17.60 -8.97 5.94
CA GLY A 80 18.16 -8.02 6.92
C GLY A 80 17.09 -7.22 7.69
N GLY A 81 15.82 -7.35 7.32
CA GLY A 81 14.69 -6.74 7.99
C GLY A 81 13.76 -6.01 7.02
N PRO A 82 12.53 -5.70 7.45
CA PRO A 82 11.56 -4.98 6.63
C PRO A 82 12.12 -3.62 6.21
N THR A 83 11.81 -3.15 5.00
CA THR A 83 12.36 -1.90 4.45
C THR A 83 11.28 -0.94 3.99
N ILE A 84 11.49 0.36 4.21
CA ILE A 84 10.78 1.42 3.49
C ILE A 84 11.53 1.68 2.18
N ARG A 85 10.83 1.55 1.07
CA ARG A 85 11.34 1.77 -0.28
C ARG A 85 10.60 2.90 -0.97
N PHE A 86 11.25 3.45 -2.00
CA PHE A 86 10.74 4.54 -2.80
C PHE A 86 10.91 4.23 -4.29
N PHE A 87 9.81 4.25 -5.03
CA PHE A 87 9.80 4.22 -6.49
C PHE A 87 9.71 5.64 -7.03
N ALA A 88 10.76 6.11 -7.69
CA ALA A 88 10.83 7.44 -8.27
C ALA A 88 10.13 7.49 -9.63
N PHE A 89 9.20 8.43 -9.83
CA PHE A 89 8.49 8.56 -11.12
C PHE A 89 9.41 9.00 -12.27
N SER A 90 10.40 9.85 -11.98
CA SER A 90 11.31 10.41 -12.99
C SER A 90 12.23 9.36 -13.60
N SER A 91 12.83 8.50 -12.77
CA SER A 91 13.77 7.48 -13.22
C SER A 91 13.15 6.09 -13.38
N LYS A 92 11.94 5.86 -12.84
CA LYS A 92 11.29 4.56 -12.75
C LYS A 92 12.15 3.51 -12.04
N THR A 93 12.88 3.93 -11.01
CA THR A 93 13.75 3.07 -10.22
C THR A 93 13.30 3.01 -8.77
N VAL A 94 13.53 1.86 -8.14
CA VAL A 94 13.30 1.65 -6.71
C VAL A 94 14.60 1.86 -5.94
N SER A 95 14.54 2.58 -4.81
CA SER A 95 15.61 2.67 -3.83
C SER A 95 15.10 2.32 -2.42
N THR A 96 16.00 1.84 -1.56
CA THR A 96 15.73 1.65 -0.14
C THR A 96 16.04 2.93 0.62
N LEU A 97 15.11 3.40 1.44
CA LEU A 97 15.27 4.61 2.26
C LEU A 97 15.61 4.28 3.71
N ALA A 98 15.02 3.22 4.27
CA ALA A 98 15.24 2.81 5.64
C ALA A 98 15.00 1.31 5.83
N THR A 99 15.65 0.75 6.85
CA THR A 99 15.37 -0.59 7.39
C THR A 99 14.66 -0.43 8.73
N LEU A 100 13.58 -1.17 8.91
CA LEU A 100 12.78 -1.20 10.13
C LEU A 100 13.28 -2.31 11.06
N SER A 101 13.12 -2.11 12.37
CA SER A 101 13.57 -3.06 13.39
C SER A 101 12.63 -4.26 13.57
N THR A 102 11.37 -4.13 13.15
CA THR A 102 10.31 -5.14 13.30
C THR A 102 9.34 -5.08 12.13
N GLU A 103 8.71 -6.22 11.86
CA GLU A 103 7.67 -6.34 10.82
C GLU A 103 6.44 -5.50 11.16
N PRO A 104 5.87 -4.78 10.18
CA PRO A 104 4.59 -4.12 10.38
C PRO A 104 3.48 -5.15 10.60
N SER A 105 2.53 -4.80 11.46
CA SER A 105 1.41 -5.67 11.80
C SER A 105 0.41 -5.75 10.65
N ASN A 106 0.09 -6.97 10.20
CA ASN A 106 -1.00 -7.20 9.26
C ASN A 106 -2.39 -7.04 9.90
N LEU A 107 -2.49 -7.03 11.25
CA LEU A 107 -3.77 -6.90 11.96
C LEU A 107 -4.24 -5.45 12.05
N THR A 108 -3.30 -4.51 12.17
CA THR A 108 -3.57 -3.08 12.23
C THR A 108 -2.74 -2.37 11.16
N PRO A 109 -2.98 -2.63 9.86
CA PRO A 109 -2.16 -2.06 8.81
C PRO A 109 -2.51 -0.59 8.59
N GLY A 110 -1.52 0.20 8.17
CA GLY A 110 -1.69 1.62 7.96
C GLY A 110 -0.39 2.27 7.49
N PHE A 111 -0.52 3.10 6.46
CA PHE A 111 0.59 3.81 5.87
C PHE A 111 0.10 5.11 5.25
N SER A 112 0.85 6.20 5.41
CA SER A 112 0.53 7.49 4.81
C SER A 112 1.81 8.27 4.52
N VAL A 113 1.77 9.11 3.51
CA VAL A 113 2.88 9.94 3.05
C VAL A 113 2.39 11.36 2.87
N SER A 114 3.17 12.35 3.28
CA SER A 114 2.91 13.75 2.92
C SER A 114 3.09 13.96 1.42
N ARG A 115 2.33 14.89 0.84
CA ARG A 115 2.40 15.18 -0.60
C ARG A 115 3.81 15.52 -1.09
N ASP A 116 4.59 16.22 -0.28
CA ASP A 116 5.98 16.59 -0.56
C ASP A 116 7.00 15.46 -0.30
N GLY A 117 6.53 14.29 0.16
CA GLY A 117 7.36 13.12 0.45
C GLY A 117 8.26 13.25 1.68
N ARG A 118 8.14 14.32 2.48
CA ARG A 118 9.01 14.55 3.64
C ARG A 118 8.61 13.80 4.89
N THR A 119 7.38 13.30 4.95
CA THR A 119 6.86 12.58 6.12
C THR A 119 6.22 11.29 5.66
N VAL A 120 6.62 10.19 6.30
CA VAL A 120 6.01 8.86 6.15
C VAL A 120 5.56 8.42 7.54
N LEU A 121 4.30 7.98 7.63
CA LEU A 121 3.72 7.40 8.84
C LEU A 121 3.30 5.97 8.53
N TRP A 122 3.52 5.06 9.49
CA TRP A 122 3.00 3.69 9.43
C TRP A 122 2.58 3.23 10.81
N THR A 123 1.71 2.22 10.86
CA THR A 123 1.27 1.60 12.11
C THR A 123 2.23 0.48 12.51
N GLN A 124 2.51 0.41 13.81
CA GLN A 124 3.30 -0.63 14.42
C GLN A 124 2.58 -1.11 15.67
N ALA A 125 2.33 -2.41 15.76
CA ALA A 125 1.83 -3.02 16.98
C ALA A 125 3.03 -3.55 17.76
N GLU A 126 3.31 -2.99 18.93
CA GLU A 126 4.46 -3.39 19.75
C GLU A 126 4.14 -4.57 20.69
N SER A 127 2.86 -4.82 21.00
CA SER A 127 2.44 -6.03 21.72
C SER A 127 1.03 -6.47 21.29
N LEU A 128 0.92 -7.68 20.74
CA LEU A 128 -0.34 -8.42 20.66
C LEU A 128 -0.42 -9.24 21.95
N GLN A 129 -1.17 -8.75 22.95
CA GLN A 129 -1.48 -9.56 24.12
C GLN A 129 -2.83 -10.21 23.88
N ASP A 130 -2.80 -11.49 23.51
CA ASP A 130 -4.00 -12.29 23.31
C ASP A 130 -4.22 -13.17 24.54
N ASP A 131 -5.35 -13.00 25.22
CA ASP A 131 -5.83 -13.95 26.23
C ASP A 131 -6.89 -14.86 25.59
N LEU A 132 -6.60 -16.16 25.55
CA LEU A 132 -7.53 -17.21 25.13
C LEU A 132 -8.12 -17.87 26.38
N MET A 133 -9.44 -17.78 26.55
CA MET A 133 -10.16 -18.49 27.60
C MET A 133 -11.01 -19.62 27.00
N LEU A 134 -10.73 -20.86 27.42
CA LEU A 134 -11.54 -22.02 27.08
C LEU A 134 -12.79 -22.03 27.96
N ILE A 135 -13.98 -21.99 27.34
CA ILE A 135 -15.23 -22.28 28.04
C ILE A 135 -15.54 -23.76 27.79
N ASP A 136 -15.48 -24.58 28.83
CA ASP A 136 -15.90 -25.98 28.74
C ASP A 136 -17.40 -26.07 28.41
N PRO A 137 -17.80 -26.92 27.46
CA PRO A 137 -19.21 -27.17 27.23
C PRO A 137 -19.83 -27.87 28.44
N TRP A 138 -21.04 -27.40 28.79
CA TRP A 138 -21.93 -27.95 29.82
C TRP A 138 -21.96 -29.49 29.80
N ARG A 139 -21.76 -30.12 30.95
CA ARG A 139 -22.06 -31.56 31.16
C ARG A 139 -23.52 -31.69 31.64
N PRO A 140 -24.27 -32.70 31.14
CA PRO A 140 -25.72 -32.82 31.34
C PRO A 140 -26.15 -32.98 32.80
#